data_AF-A0A3C7VY54-F1
#
_entry.id   AF-A0A3C7VY54-F1
#
_cell.length_a   1.000
_cell.length_b   1.000
_cell.length_c   1.000
_cell.angle_alpha   90.00
_cell.angle_beta   90.00
_cell.angle_gamma   90.00
#
_symmetry.space_group_name_H-M   'P 1'
#
loop_
_entity.id
_entity.type
_entity.pdbx_description
1 polymer ?
#
loop_
_entity_poly.entity_id
_entity_poly.type
_entity_poly.pdbx_seq_one_letter_code
_entity_poly.pdbx_strand_id
1 'polypeptide(L)'
;YAVFGQVEYDLSDTLQLSASLRYDNDERENTTLTPALYDTSGLGLVFGEERNESWDSWQPKVTLRYQPTVDTTLYADYSRGFRSGGFNQTGVGQAVPTPGVGDIFD
;
A
#
# COMPACT_ATOMS: atom_id res chain seq x y z
N TYR A 1 -12.10 -1.66 -4.14
CA TYR A 1 -12.44 -1.04 -5.44
C TYR A 1 -11.57 0.21 -5.65
N ALA A 2 -11.46 0.70 -6.89
CA ALA A 2 -10.70 1.93 -7.18
C ALA A 2 -11.27 2.70 -8.37
N VAL A 3 -11.09 4.02 -8.38
CA VAL A 3 -11.49 4.93 -9.45
C VAL A 3 -10.32 5.84 -9.80
N PHE A 4 -10.12 6.09 -11.09
CA PHE A 4 -9.03 6.89 -11.62
C PHE A 4 -9.53 7.87 -12.68
N GLY A 5 -8.94 9.07 -12.70
CA GLY A 5 -9.11 10.03 -13.78
C GLY A 5 -7.81 10.80 -14.05
N GLN A 6 -7.61 11.16 -15.31
CA GLN A 6 -6.50 11.98 -15.77
C GLN A 6 -6.98 12.99 -16.81
N VAL A 7 -6.43 14.19 -16.73
CA VAL A 7 -6.62 15.26 -17.70
C VAL A 7 -5.24 15.74 -18.15
N GLU A 8 -5.11 15.90 -19.46
CA GLU A 8 -3.91 16.45 -20.08
C GLU A 8 -4.27 17.74 -20.81
N TYR A 9 -3.37 18.70 -20.76
CA TYR A 9 -3.54 19.98 -21.41
C TYR A 9 -2.22 20.47 -21.98
N ASP A 10 -2.22 20.76 -23.28
CA ASP A 10 -1.08 21.37 -23.97
C ASP A 10 -1.09 22.88 -23.66
N LEU A 11 -0.14 23.31 -22.82
CA LEU A 11 0.06 24.72 -22.47
C LEU A 11 0.68 25.50 -23.64
N SER A 12 1.45 24.81 -24.50
CA SER A 12 2.01 25.29 -25.77
C SER A 12 2.33 24.11 -26.69
N ASP A 13 2.85 24.37 -27.89
CA ASP A 13 3.30 23.33 -28.83
C ASP A 13 4.40 22.40 -28.26
N THR A 14 5.09 22.84 -27.20
CA THR A 14 6.24 22.13 -26.62
C THR A 14 6.06 21.81 -25.14
N LEU A 15 5.02 22.32 -24.46
CA LEU A 15 4.81 22.13 -23.03
C LEU A 15 3.43 21.55 -22.74
N GLN A 16 3.39 20.40 -22.08
CA GLN A 16 2.16 19.73 -21.67
C GLN A 16 2.12 19.56 -20.15
N LEU A 17 0.95 19.83 -19.56
CA LEU A 17 0.64 19.54 -18.17
C LEU A 17 -0.34 18.37 -18.11
N SER A 18 -0.02 17.38 -17.28
CA SER A 18 -0.90 16.28 -16.93
C SER A 18 -1.22 16.31 -15.45
N ALA A 19 -2.50 16.17 -15.10
CA ALA A 19 -2.97 16.04 -13.74
C ALA A 19 -3.85 14.78 -13.63
N SER A 20 -3.57 13.95 -12.63
CA SER A 20 -4.31 12.71 -12.39
C SER A 20 -4.61 12.53 -10.92
N LEU A 21 -5.74 11.89 -10.64
CA LEU A 21 -6.18 11.55 -9.30
C LEU A 21 -6.75 10.14 -9.31
N ARG A 22 -6.32 9.34 -8.34
CA ARG A 22 -6.86 8.01 -8.07
C ARG A 22 -7.35 7.93 -6.64
N TYR A 23 -8.46 7.24 -6.44
CA TYR A 23 -8.95 6.81 -5.13
C TYR A 23 -8.99 5.28 -5.10
N ASP A 24 -8.40 4.70 -4.06
CA ASP A 24 -8.45 3.26 -3.79
C ASP A 24 -9.11 3.04 -2.43
N ASN A 25 -9.94 2.00 -2.34
CA ASN A 25 -10.50 1.45 -1.12
C ASN A 25 -10.29 -0.07 -1.15
N ASP A 26 -9.41 -0.60 -0.32
CA ASP A 26 -9.07 -2.01 -0.23
C ASP A 26 -9.59 -2.57 1.10
N GLU A 27 -10.50 -3.54 1.05
CA GLU A 27 -10.99 -4.25 2.21
C GLU A 27 -10.45 -5.68 2.15
N ARG A 28 -9.87 -6.13 3.25
CA ARG A 28 -9.32 -7.48 3.33
C ARG A 28 -9.80 -8.18 4.58
N GLU A 29 -10.16 -9.43 4.39
CA GLU A 29 -10.47 -10.35 5.46
C GLU A 29 -9.41 -11.45 5.50
N ASN A 30 -8.95 -11.78 6.70
CA ASN A 30 -8.03 -12.88 6.94
C ASN A 30 -8.57 -13.74 8.09
N THR A 31 -8.98 -14.96 7.76
CA THR A 31 -9.24 -16.01 8.73
C THR A 31 -7.99 -16.86 8.88
N THR A 32 -7.39 -16.88 10.07
CA THR A 32 -6.29 -17.81 10.34
C THR A 32 -6.82 -19.10 10.96
N LEU A 33 -6.52 -20.24 10.33
CA LEU A 33 -6.80 -21.56 10.91
C LEU A 33 -5.54 -22.06 11.60
N THR A 34 -5.54 -22.13 12.93
CA THR A 34 -4.40 -22.64 13.71
C THR A 34 -4.52 -24.17 13.83
N PRO A 35 -3.61 -24.97 13.25
CA PRO A 35 -3.64 -26.42 13.43
C PRO A 35 -3.45 -26.80 14.90
N ALA A 36 -4.09 -27.87 15.37
CA ALA A 36 -4.05 -28.28 16.78
C ALA A 36 -2.63 -28.56 17.33
N LEU A 37 -1.66 -28.88 16.46
CA LEU A 37 -0.25 -29.03 16.84
C LEU A 37 0.39 -27.72 17.36
N TYR A 38 -0.21 -26.57 17.02
CA TYR A 38 0.23 -25.24 17.43
C TYR A 38 -0.69 -24.60 18.48
N ASP A 39 -1.60 -25.38 19.08
CA ASP A 39 -2.41 -24.93 20.22
C ASP A 39 -1.53 -24.78 21.47
N THR A 40 -1.19 -23.53 21.81
CA THR A 40 -0.42 -23.22 23.01
C THR A 40 -1.25 -23.22 24.29
N SER A 41 -2.59 -23.34 24.20
CA SER A 41 -3.47 -23.39 25.37
C SER A 41 -3.45 -24.74 26.09
N GLY A 42 -3.07 -25.82 25.38
CA GLY A 42 -3.05 -27.18 25.92
C GLY A 42 -4.44 -27.81 26.13
N LEU A 43 -5.50 -27.15 25.64
CA LEU A 43 -6.90 -27.56 25.82
C LEU A 43 -7.49 -28.25 24.58
N GLY A 44 -6.73 -28.36 23.47
CA GLY A 44 -7.23 -28.88 22.19
C GLY A 44 -8.15 -27.90 21.48
N LEU A 45 -8.02 -26.60 21.76
CA LEU A 45 -8.88 -25.54 21.24
C LEU A 45 -8.21 -24.92 20.01
N VAL A 46 -8.90 -24.94 18.87
CA VAL A 46 -8.48 -24.20 17.66
C VAL A 46 -9.04 -22.80 17.76
N PHE A 47 -8.20 -21.85 18.16
CA PHE A 47 -8.51 -20.42 18.04
C PHE A 47 -8.02 -19.94 16.68
N GLY A 48 -8.98 -19.65 15.80
CA GLY A 48 -8.73 -18.84 14.63
C GLY A 48 -9.02 -17.38 14.96
N GLU A 49 -8.19 -16.46 14.47
CA GLU A 49 -8.51 -15.04 14.47
C GLU A 49 -9.07 -14.69 13.08
N GLU A 50 -10.30 -14.18 13.07
CA GLU A 50 -10.86 -13.50 11.90
C GLU A 50 -10.55 -12.01 12.06
N ARG A 51 -9.84 -11.45 11.08
CA ARG A 51 -9.49 -10.03 11.05
C ARG A 51 -10.01 -9.44 9.76
N ASN A 52 -10.77 -8.36 9.88
CA ASN A 52 -11.18 -7.52 8.76
C ASN A 52 -10.61 -6.12 8.96
N GLU A 53 -10.04 -5.54 7.91
CA GLU A 53 -9.53 -4.18 7.91
C GLU A 53 -9.66 -3.57 6.51
N SER A 54 -9.89 -2.26 6.48
CA SER A 54 -10.00 -1.47 5.27
C SER A 54 -8.91 -0.40 5.21
N TRP A 55 -8.29 -0.24 4.04
CA TRP A 55 -7.35 0.85 3.77
C TRP A 55 -7.80 1.64 2.56
N ASP A 56 -7.86 2.95 2.71
CA ASP A 56 -8.17 3.85 1.61
C ASP A 56 -7.09 4.92 1.40
N SER A 57 -7.02 5.44 0.18
CA SER A 57 -6.06 6.50 -0.14
C SER A 57 -6.39 7.29 -1.39
N TRP A 58 -6.13 8.59 -1.32
CA TRP A 58 -6.06 9.48 -2.47
C TRP A 58 -4.62 9.56 -2.99
N GLN A 59 -4.45 9.34 -4.29
CA GLN A 59 -3.16 9.31 -4.98
C GLN A 59 -3.12 10.40 -6.07
N PRO A 60 -2.81 11.66 -5.71
CA PRO A 60 -2.63 12.73 -6.68
C PRO A 60 -1.29 12.57 -7.43
N LYS A 61 -1.28 12.93 -8.70
CA LYS A 61 -0.06 13.05 -9.51
C LYS A 61 -0.18 14.21 -10.49
N VAL A 62 0.88 15.00 -10.58
CA VAL A 62 1.06 16.07 -11.57
C VAL A 62 2.34 15.80 -12.34
N THR A 63 2.30 16.00 -13.65
CA THR A 63 3.47 15.83 -14.54
C THR A 63 3.55 16.99 -15.51
N LEU A 64 4.73 17.59 -15.61
CA LEU A 64 5.08 18.55 -16.65
C LEU A 64 5.98 17.85 -17.66
N ARG A 65 5.62 17.92 -18.93
CA ARG A 65 6.41 17.41 -20.06
C ARG A 65 6.81 18.58 -20.94
N TYR A 66 8.10 18.73 -21.19
CA TYR A 66 8.65 19.76 -22.07
C TYR A 66 9.44 19.12 -23.20
N GLN A 67 9.13 19.49 -24.44
CA GLN A 67 9.70 18.92 -25.66
C GLN A 67 10.39 20.03 -26.48
N PRO A 68 11.64 20.41 -26.12
CA PRO A 68 12.35 21.51 -26.77
C PRO A 68 12.70 21.24 -28.24
N THR A 69 12.87 19.97 -28.62
CA THR A 69 13.11 19.52 -30.00
C THR A 69 12.31 18.25 -30.25
N VAL A 70 12.20 17.83 -31.52
CA VAL A 70 11.50 16.59 -31.88
C VAL A 70 12.15 15.34 -31.28
N ASP A 71 13.44 15.41 -30.96
CA ASP A 71 14.24 14.27 -30.46
C ASP A 71 14.51 14.32 -28.95
N THR A 72 14.00 15.33 -28.23
CA THR A 72 14.30 15.52 -26.80
C THR A 72 13.04 15.79 -26.01
N THR A 73 12.78 14.99 -24.97
CA THR A 73 11.70 15.20 -24.00
C THR A 73 12.29 15.27 -22.60
N LEU A 74 11.96 16.33 -21.88
CA LEU A 74 12.23 16.51 -20.46
C LEU A 74 10.92 16.39 -19.70
N TYR A 75 10.95 15.79 -18.52
CA TYR A 75 9.77 15.69 -17.67
C TYR A 75 10.12 15.86 -16.21
N ALA A 76 9.13 16.36 -15.46
CA ALA A 76 9.17 16.43 -14.01
C ALA A 76 7.80 16.00 -13.48
N ASP A 77 7.79 15.17 -12.45
CA ASP A 77 6.56 14.74 -11.81
C ASP A 77 6.62 14.87 -10.29
N TYR A 78 5.45 15.13 -9.71
CA TYR A 78 5.20 15.06 -8.29
C TYR A 78 4.00 14.15 -8.07
N SER A 79 4.16 13.11 -7.26
CA SER A 79 3.11 12.14 -7.03
C SER A 79 3.16 11.54 -5.63
N ARG A 80 1.99 11.12 -5.15
CA ARG A 80 1.86 10.28 -3.96
C ARG A 80 1.21 8.96 -4.37
N GLY A 81 1.91 7.86 -4.11
CA GLY A 81 1.38 6.50 -4.28
C GLY A 81 0.81 5.92 -2.99
N PHE A 82 0.12 4.80 -3.13
CA PHE A 82 -0.47 4.03 -2.04
C PHE A 82 -0.17 2.54 -2.19
N ARG A 83 0.06 1.90 -1.06
CA ARG A 83 0.04 0.45 -0.92
C ARG A 83 -0.77 0.13 0.33
N SER A 84 -1.83 -0.64 0.15
CA SER A 84 -2.67 -1.18 1.23
C SER A 84 -1.81 -1.87 2.31
N GLY A 85 -2.25 -1.80 3.57
CA GLY A 85 -1.67 -2.61 4.64
C GLY A 85 -1.95 -4.12 4.47
N GLY A 86 -1.66 -4.88 5.51
CA GLY A 86 -1.90 -6.32 5.54
C GLY A 86 -1.87 -6.87 6.96
N PHE A 87 -2.23 -8.14 7.09
CA PHE A 87 -2.28 -8.83 8.38
C PHE A 87 -0.98 -9.59 8.63
N ASN A 88 -0.45 -9.48 9.85
CA ASN A 88 0.64 -10.36 10.32
C ASN A 88 0.10 -11.76 10.61
N GLN A 89 0.94 -12.80 10.59
CA GLN A 89 0.54 -14.15 10.95
C GLN A 89 0.06 -14.19 12.42
N THR A 90 -0.99 -14.96 12.74
CA THR A 90 -1.42 -15.12 14.14
C THR A 90 -0.40 -15.97 14.92
N GLY A 91 -0.28 -15.75 16.23
CA GLY A 91 0.56 -16.56 17.12
C GLY A 91 2.03 -16.12 17.30
N VAL A 92 2.56 -15.21 16.47
CA VAL A 92 3.94 -14.70 16.66
C VAL A 92 4.10 -13.90 17.96
N GLY A 93 3.07 -13.21 18.43
CA GLY A 93 3.12 -12.45 19.69
C GLY A 93 3.09 -13.32 20.96
N GLN A 94 2.64 -14.58 20.87
CA GLN A 94 2.66 -15.54 21.99
C GLN A 94 3.88 -16.47 21.95
N ALA A 95 4.45 -16.71 20.76
CA ALA A 95 5.67 -17.49 20.59
C ALA A 95 6.96 -16.69 20.87
N VAL A 96 6.86 -15.38 21.03
CA VAL A 96 7.99 -14.46 21.26
C VAL A 96 7.86 -13.84 22.66
N PRO A 97 8.48 -14.42 23.71
CA PRO A 97 8.41 -13.90 25.07
C PRO A 97 9.24 -12.62 25.30
N THR A 98 9.93 -12.12 24.28
CA THR A 98 10.83 -10.95 24.38
C THR A 98 10.72 -10.08 23.13
N PRO A 99 10.56 -8.74 23.26
CA PRO A 99 10.64 -7.83 22.12
C PRO A 99 11.93 -8.09 21.34
N GLY A 100 11.79 -8.53 20.09
CA GLY A 100 12.91 -8.72 19.19
C GLY A 100 13.52 -7.37 18.84
N VAL A 101 14.82 -7.25 19.12
CA VAL A 101 15.73 -6.13 18.82
C VAL A 101 15.64 -4.95 19.79
N GLY A 102 16.53 -4.98 20.79
CA GLY A 102 17.06 -3.74 21.36
C GLY A 102 17.85 -3.00 20.29
N ASP A 103 17.63 -1.69 20.24
CA ASP A 103 18.31 -0.65 19.46
C ASP A 103 19.62 -1.10 18.76
N ILE A 104 19.66 -1.05 17.42
CA ILE A 104 20.90 -1.25 16.62
C ILE A 104 21.41 0.06 16.01
N PHE A 105 21.22 1.18 16.70
CA PHE A 105 21.90 2.42 16.36
C PHE A 105 22.99 2.72 17.41
N ASP A 106 24.20 2.26 17.11
CA ASP A 106 25.46 2.90 17.50
C ASP A 106 26.30 3.08 16.22
#